data_AF-A0A136LXX1-F1
#
_entry.id   AF-A0A136LXX1-F1
#
_cell.length_a   1.000
_cell.length_b   1.000
_cell.length_c   1.000
_cell.angle_alpha   90.00
_cell.angle_beta   90.00
_cell.angle_gamma   90.00
#
_symmetry.space_group_name_H-M   'P 1'
#
loop_
_entity.id
_entity.type
_entity.pdbx_description
1 polymer ?
#
loop_
_entity_poly.entity_id
_entity_poly.type
_entity_poly.pdbx_seq_one_letter_code
_entity_poly.pdbx_strand_id
1 'polypeptide(L)'
;MRYILVCAPDFFSIDYEINPWMHVENAVDGSSAAEQFADLLATYSKLGIEVKQIDQVRGLPDMVYTANFGFAIDDLFILRGLSMTSANPRQIMLQSGLQHRGLELSTCLRGSSTKVKAIT
;
A
#
# COMPACT_ATOMS: atom_id res chain seq x y z
N MET A 1 14.22 -8.87 -9.25
CA MET A 1 13.54 -7.96 -10.20
C MET A 1 13.01 -6.79 -9.38
N ARG A 2 13.17 -5.53 -9.83
CA ARG A 2 12.74 -4.35 -9.04
C ARG A 2 11.43 -3.82 -9.64
N TYR A 3 10.38 -3.74 -8.82
CA TYR A 3 9.08 -3.22 -9.22
C TYR A 3 8.59 -2.17 -8.23
N ILE A 4 7.65 -1.33 -8.68
CA ILE A 4 6.92 -0.39 -7.82
C ILE A 4 5.56 -1.01 -7.50
N LEU A 5 5.19 -0.99 -6.21
CA LEU A 5 3.85 -1.39 -5.77
C LEU A 5 2.93 -0.16 -5.77
N VAL A 6 1.77 -0.27 -6.40
CA VAL A 6 0.76 0.80 -6.47
C VAL A 6 -0.63 0.29 -6.07
N CYS A 7 -1.54 1.20 -5.76
CA CYS A 7 -2.95 0.92 -5.47
C CYS A 7 -3.78 1.96 -6.21
N ALA A 8 -4.77 1.53 -6.99
CA ALA A 8 -5.63 2.43 -7.75
C ALA A 8 -6.55 3.23 -6.80
N PRO A 9 -6.97 4.46 -7.17
CA PRO A 9 -7.78 5.33 -6.32
C PRO A 9 -9.30 5.04 -6.40
N ASP A 10 -9.73 3.79 -6.51
CA ASP A 10 -11.14 3.39 -6.69
C ASP A 10 -12.09 3.87 -5.57
N PHE A 11 -11.54 4.04 -4.37
CA PHE A 11 -12.20 4.49 -3.14
C PHE A 11 -11.39 5.61 -2.44
N PHE A 12 -10.61 6.39 -3.19
CA PHE A 12 -9.81 7.49 -2.61
C PHE A 12 -10.71 8.68 -2.23
N SER A 13 -10.52 9.17 -1.01
CA SER A 13 -11.23 10.33 -0.46
C SER A 13 -10.44 10.93 0.72
N ILE A 14 -10.82 12.13 1.16
CA ILE A 14 -10.32 12.73 2.40
C ILE A 14 -11.41 12.58 3.47
N ASP A 15 -11.45 11.41 4.11
CA ASP A 15 -12.45 11.10 5.15
C ASP A 15 -12.03 11.59 6.55
N TYR A 16 -10.76 12.00 6.70
CA TYR A 16 -10.16 12.44 7.97
C TYR A 16 -8.91 13.29 7.72
N GLU A 17 -8.49 14.06 8.72
CA GLU A 17 -7.33 14.95 8.67
C GLU A 17 -6.24 14.50 9.64
N ILE A 18 -5.13 14.00 9.10
CA ILE A 18 -3.97 13.55 9.89
C ILE A 18 -2.68 14.30 9.57
N ASN A 19 -2.72 15.15 8.54
CA ASN A 19 -1.60 16.00 8.13
C ASN A 19 -2.11 17.34 7.60
N PRO A 20 -1.28 18.40 7.56
CA PRO A 20 -1.71 19.77 7.23
C PRO A 20 -2.25 19.98 5.81
N TRP A 21 -2.09 19.00 4.92
CA TRP A 21 -2.57 19.08 3.53
C TRP A 21 -3.98 18.52 3.37
N MET A 22 -4.46 17.79 4.37
CA MET A 22 -5.79 17.20 4.37
C MET A 22 -6.80 18.19 4.95
N HIS A 23 -7.85 18.44 4.17
CA HIS A 23 -9.04 19.15 4.61
C HIS A 23 -10.25 18.36 4.14
N VAL A 24 -11.12 17.92 5.06
CA VAL A 24 -12.33 17.14 4.69
C VAL A 24 -13.29 17.93 3.81
N GLU A 25 -13.25 19.25 3.89
CA GLU A 25 -14.03 20.15 3.04
C GLU A 25 -13.55 20.13 1.58
N ASN A 26 -12.30 19.73 1.33
CA ASN A 26 -11.74 19.59 -0.01
C ASN A 26 -12.07 18.20 -0.57
N ALA A 27 -13.31 18.04 -1.06
CA ALA A 27 -13.73 16.80 -1.67
C ALA A 27 -12.79 16.39 -2.83
N VAL A 28 -12.44 15.10 -2.86
CA VAL A 28 -11.65 14.52 -3.96
C VAL A 28 -12.55 14.38 -5.18
N ASP A 29 -12.10 14.89 -6.32
CA ASP A 29 -12.67 14.52 -7.62
C ASP A 29 -12.08 13.17 -8.07
N GLY A 30 -12.89 12.12 -8.00
CA GLY A 30 -12.50 10.77 -8.37
C GLY A 30 -12.09 10.63 -9.85
N SER A 31 -12.65 11.43 -10.75
CA SER A 31 -12.28 11.39 -12.17
C SER A 31 -10.88 11.92 -12.36
N SER A 32 -10.60 13.10 -11.79
CA SER A 32 -9.26 13.68 -11.77
C SER A 32 -8.23 12.76 -11.10
N ALA A 33 -8.58 12.09 -9.99
CA ALA A 33 -7.70 11.14 -9.33
C ALA A 33 -7.37 9.93 -10.21
N ALA A 34 -8.36 9.39 -10.92
CA ALA A 34 -8.17 8.26 -11.85
C ALA A 34 -7.31 8.65 -13.06
N GLU A 35 -7.53 9.84 -13.63
CA GLU A 35 -6.71 10.38 -14.74
C GLU A 35 -5.25 10.58 -14.31
N GLN A 36 -5.01 11.23 -13.18
CA GLN A 36 -3.66 11.45 -12.64
C GLN A 36 -2.95 10.13 -12.33
N PHE A 37 -3.67 9.13 -11.84
CA PHE A 37 -3.13 7.79 -11.62
C PHE A 37 -2.77 7.09 -12.93
N ALA A 38 -3.62 7.18 -13.96
CA ALA A 38 -3.32 6.63 -15.27
C ALA A 38 -2.07 7.28 -15.90
N ASP A 39 -1.91 8.60 -15.76
CA ASP A 39 -0.74 9.34 -16.21
C ASP A 39 0.54 8.90 -15.48
N LEU A 40 0.45 8.61 -14.18
CA LEU A 40 1.56 8.05 -13.41
C LEU A 40 1.98 6.67 -13.95
N LEU A 41 1.01 5.78 -14.21
CA LEU A 41 1.28 4.46 -14.77
C LEU A 41 1.88 4.53 -16.17
N ALA A 42 1.36 5.43 -17.02
CA ALA A 42 1.90 5.67 -18.35
C ALA A 42 3.35 6.19 -18.27
N THR A 43 3.65 7.04 -17.29
CA THR A 43 5.01 7.54 -17.05
C THR A 43 5.95 6.42 -16.61
N TYR A 44 5.55 5.58 -15.67
CA TYR A 44 6.34 4.41 -15.26
C TYR A 44 6.57 3.43 -16.40
N SER A 45 5.54 3.18 -17.22
CA SER A 45 5.65 2.34 -18.41
C SER A 45 6.67 2.89 -19.41
N LYS A 46 6.64 4.20 -19.71
CA LYS A 46 7.63 4.87 -20.59
C LYS A 46 9.05 4.75 -20.08
N LEU A 47 9.24 4.71 -18.76
CA LEU A 47 10.53 4.52 -18.11
C LEU A 47 10.98 3.06 -18.02
N GLY A 48 10.16 2.10 -18.48
CA GLY A 48 10.46 0.67 -18.38
C GLY A 48 10.37 0.11 -16.94
N ILE A 49 9.66 0.80 -16.05
CA ILE A 49 9.48 0.38 -14.65
C ILE A 49 8.37 -0.67 -14.58
N GLU A 50 8.68 -1.83 -13.99
CA GLU A 50 7.66 -2.81 -13.66
C GLU A 50 6.76 -2.30 -12.52
N VAL A 51 5.45 -2.36 -12.73
CA VAL A 51 4.46 -1.97 -11.74
C VAL A 51 3.64 -3.18 -11.33
N LYS A 52 3.46 -3.36 -10.01
CA LYS A 52 2.51 -4.32 -9.45
C LYS A 52 1.41 -3.58 -8.72
N GLN A 53 0.18 -3.89 -9.05
CA GLN A 53 -0.99 -3.25 -8.44
C GLN A 53 -1.58 -4.13 -7.34
N ILE A 54 -2.15 -3.53 -6.32
CA ILE A 54 -3.08 -4.14 -5.36
C ILE A 54 -4.45 -3.46 -5.46
N ASP A 55 -5.49 -4.17 -5.06
CA ASP A 55 -6.85 -3.65 -5.07
C ASP A 55 -7.09 -2.76 -3.86
N GLN A 56 -7.74 -1.61 -4.07
CA GLN A 56 -8.17 -0.76 -2.98
C GLN A 56 -9.35 -1.39 -2.24
N VAL A 57 -9.37 -1.22 -0.91
CA VAL A 57 -10.48 -1.65 -0.07
C VAL A 57 -11.35 -0.46 0.30
N ARG A 58 -12.66 -0.62 0.17
CA ARG A 58 -13.64 0.40 0.58
C ARG A 58 -13.48 0.74 2.06
N GLY A 59 -13.52 2.03 2.37
CA GLY A 59 -13.34 2.55 3.74
C GLY A 59 -11.87 2.70 4.16
N LEU A 60 -10.92 2.39 3.26
CA LEU A 60 -9.48 2.58 3.46
C LEU A 60 -8.94 3.53 2.37
N PRO A 61 -9.27 4.84 2.44
CA PRO A 61 -8.98 5.77 1.36
C PRO A 61 -7.48 5.99 1.14
N ASP A 62 -6.67 5.87 2.20
CA ASP A 62 -5.22 6.10 2.18
C ASP A 62 -4.38 4.94 1.61
N MET A 63 -5.00 3.84 1.16
CA MET A 63 -4.29 2.72 0.55
C MET A 63 -3.53 3.10 -0.74
N VAL A 64 -3.91 4.20 -1.39
CA VAL A 64 -3.19 4.76 -2.55
C VAL A 64 -1.73 5.13 -2.22
N TYR A 65 -1.43 5.41 -0.95
CA TYR A 65 -0.09 5.74 -0.48
C TYR A 65 0.70 4.48 -0.08
N THR A 66 0.94 3.59 -1.05
CA THR A 66 1.62 2.30 -0.84
C THR A 66 3.01 2.40 -0.19
N ALA A 67 3.69 3.54 -0.36
CA ALA A 67 4.96 3.82 0.32
C ALA A 67 4.86 3.82 1.86
N ASN A 68 3.68 4.10 2.42
CA ASN A 68 3.46 4.15 3.87
C ASN A 68 3.27 2.77 4.50
N PHE A 69 3.17 1.72 3.69
CA PHE A 69 2.90 0.36 4.15
C PHE A 69 4.08 -0.23 4.91
N GLY A 70 5.30 0.15 4.55
CA GLY A 70 6.49 -0.48 5.10
C GLY A 70 7.71 -0.12 4.26
N PHE A 71 8.76 -0.90 4.37
CA PHE A 71 9.94 -0.76 3.53
C PHE A 71 10.43 -2.14 3.07
N ALA A 72 11.03 -2.19 1.88
CA ALA A 72 11.58 -3.41 1.31
C ALA A 72 13.11 -3.36 1.35
N ILE A 73 13.75 -4.49 1.67
CA ILE A 73 15.18 -4.74 1.50
C ILE A 73 15.31 -6.05 0.73
N ASP A 74 15.84 -5.98 -0.48
CA ASP A 74 15.87 -7.12 -1.42
C ASP A 74 14.48 -7.76 -1.56
N ASP A 75 14.33 -9.03 -1.19
CA ASP A 75 13.06 -9.77 -1.26
C ASP A 75 12.26 -9.76 0.06
N LEU A 76 12.75 -9.04 1.08
CA LEU A 76 12.12 -8.91 2.39
C LEU A 76 11.33 -7.61 2.49
N PHE A 77 10.03 -7.70 2.73
CA PHE A 77 9.19 -6.55 3.03
C PHE A 77 8.86 -6.48 4.53
N ILE A 78 9.22 -5.36 5.15
CA ILE A 78 8.95 -5.08 6.56
C ILE A 78 7.72 -4.19 6.65
N LEU A 79 6.60 -4.80 7.03
CA LEU A 79 5.31 -4.13 7.13
C LEU A 79 5.24 -3.27 8.41
N ARG A 80 4.83 -2.00 8.26
CA ARG A 80 4.68 -1.07 9.37
C ARG A 80 3.53 -1.51 10.27
N GLY A 81 3.82 -1.61 11.57
CA GLY A 81 2.80 -1.79 12.60
C GLY A 81 2.10 -3.14 12.60
N LEU A 82 2.68 -4.19 11.99
CA LEU A 82 2.03 -5.50 12.01
C LEU A 82 1.98 -6.08 13.44
N SER A 83 0.82 -6.04 14.09
CA SER A 83 0.53 -6.90 15.25
C SER A 83 -0.16 -8.17 14.80
N MET A 84 0.36 -9.33 15.20
CA MET A 84 -0.25 -10.65 14.92
C MET A 84 -1.67 -10.80 15.50
N THR A 85 -2.08 -9.88 16.38
CA THR A 85 -3.43 -9.79 16.95
C THR A 85 -4.28 -8.67 16.35
N SER A 86 -3.78 -7.93 15.36
CA SER A 86 -4.51 -6.75 14.86
C SER A 86 -5.75 -7.18 14.06
N ALA A 87 -6.92 -6.71 14.48
CA ALA A 87 -8.13 -6.69 13.67
C ALA A 87 -8.14 -5.51 12.67
N ASN A 88 -6.99 -4.88 12.40
CA ASN A 88 -6.90 -3.72 11.51
C ASN A 88 -7.05 -4.18 10.05
N PRO A 89 -8.15 -3.83 9.36
CA PRO A 89 -8.43 -4.31 8.02
C PRO A 89 -7.35 -3.92 7.01
N ARG A 90 -6.67 -2.78 7.19
CA ARG A 90 -5.52 -2.37 6.36
C ARG A 90 -4.42 -3.42 6.40
N GLN A 91 -3.96 -3.78 7.59
CA GLN A 91 -2.86 -4.74 7.74
C GLN A 91 -3.20 -6.11 7.17
N ILE A 92 -4.41 -6.60 7.41
CA ILE A 92 -4.86 -7.92 6.92
C ILE A 92 -4.77 -7.94 5.39
N MET A 93 -5.28 -6.90 4.72
CA MET A 93 -5.30 -6.88 3.26
C MET A 93 -3.93 -6.67 2.64
N LEU A 94 -3.10 -5.80 3.24
CA LEU A 94 -1.71 -5.62 2.82
C LEU A 94 -0.93 -6.93 2.95
N GLN A 95 -1.12 -7.65 4.06
CA GLN A 95 -0.49 -8.95 4.28
C GLN A 95 -0.92 -9.96 3.21
N SER A 96 -2.22 -10.14 2.98
CA SER A 96 -2.72 -11.06 1.95
C SER A 96 -2.20 -10.69 0.55
N GLY A 97 -2.24 -9.41 0.19
CA GLY A 97 -1.77 -8.92 -1.10
C GLY A 97 -0.28 -9.16 -1.32
N LEU A 98 0.57 -8.91 -0.33
CA LEU A 98 2.02 -9.09 -0.43
C LEU A 98 2.41 -10.58 -0.42
N GLN A 99 1.75 -11.41 0.39
CA GLN A 99 1.99 -12.86 0.45
C GLN A 99 1.70 -13.55 -0.89
N HIS A 100 0.58 -13.24 -1.56
CA HIS A 100 0.27 -13.79 -2.89
C HIS A 100 1.32 -13.43 -3.96
N ARG A 101 2.17 -12.43 -3.71
CA ARG A 101 3.19 -11.94 -4.64
C ARG A 101 4.59 -12.49 -4.32
N GLY A 102 4.71 -13.41 -3.35
CA GLY A 102 5.94 -14.12 -3.02
C GLY A 102 6.95 -13.32 -2.18
N LEU A 103 6.53 -12.18 -1.59
CA LEU A 103 7.38 -11.40 -0.69
C LEU A 103 7.48 -12.08 0.69
N GLU A 104 8.69 -12.18 1.24
CA GLU A 104 8.86 -12.54 2.64
C GLU A 104 8.38 -11.35 3.49
N LEU A 105 7.52 -11.60 4.47
CA LEU A 105 7.02 -10.58 5.38
C LEU A 105 7.71 -10.69 6.73
N SER A 106 8.24 -9.58 7.22
CA SER A 106 8.75 -9.49 8.58
C SER A 106 8.07 -8.34 9.34
N THR A 107 7.92 -8.53 10.64
CA THR A 107 7.29 -7.57 11.55
C THR A 107 8.33 -6.99 12.48
N CYS A 108 8.27 -5.69 12.69
CA CYS A 108 8.99 -5.06 13.79
C CYS A 108 8.03 -4.85 14.96
N LEU A 109 7.80 -5.90 15.75
CA LEU A 109 7.21 -5.76 17.08
C LEU A 109 8.31 -5.24 18.00
N ARG A 110 8.02 -4.22 18.83
CA ARG A 110 9.00 -3.74 19.82
C ARG A 110 9.52 -4.95 20.63
N GLY A 111 10.79 -5.30 20.45
CA GLY A 111 11.50 -6.31 21.25
C GLY A 111 11.66 -7.72 20.67
N SER A 112 11.12 -8.06 19.48
CA SER A 112 11.49 -9.32 18.81
C SER A 112 11.23 -9.30 17.30
N SER A 113 12.20 -9.72 16.51
CA SER A 113 12.05 -9.98 15.09
C SER A 113 11.69 -11.45 14.88
N THR A 114 10.50 -11.71 14.33
CA THR A 114 10.11 -13.06 13.90
C THR A 114 10.05 -13.07 12.38
N LYS A 115 10.86 -13.92 11.74
CA LYS A 115 10.76 -14.18 10.30
C LYS A 115 9.48 -14.99 10.04
N VAL A 116 8.55 -14.44 9.26
CA VAL A 116 7.38 -15.19 8.81
C VAL A 116 7.69 -15.72 7.42
N LYS A 117 8.05 -17.01 7.32
CA LYS A 117 8.12 -17.68 6.02
C LYS A 117 6.70 -17.78 5.45
N ALA A 118 6.51 -17.30 4.23
CA ALA A 118 5.31 -17.56 3.46
C ALA A 118 5.16 -19.08 3.30
N ILE A 119 4.03 -19.63 3.75
CA ILE A 119 3.68 -21.02 3.53
C ILE A 119 3.23 -21.10 2.06
N THR A 120 3.92 -21.92 1.27
CA THR A 120 3.66 -22.18 -0.16
C THR A 120 2.35 -22.95 -0.35
#